data_AF-A0A4U6JPJ3-F1
#
_entry.id   AF-A0A4U6JPJ3-F1
#
_cell.length_a   1.000
_cell.length_b   1.000
_cell.length_c   1.000
_cell.angle_alpha   90.00
_cell.angle_beta   90.00
_cell.angle_gamma   90.00
#
_symmetry.space_group_name_H-M   'P 1'
#
loop_
_entity.id
_entity.type
_entity.pdbx_description
1 polymer ?
#
loop_
_entity_poly.entity_id
_entity_poly.type
_entity_poly.pdbx_seq_one_letter_code
_entity_poly.pdbx_strand_id
1 'polypeptide(L)' 'LDLPWLPWARQDRHMVSGDSFALKVFASQLNTLKFDKVNVLDPHSDAAAAAIDNFVAIPQEVCLMQSASLSRL' A
#
# COMPACT_ATOMS: atom_id res chain seq x y z
N LEU A 1 2.10 -5.08 -11.00
CA LEU A 1 2.78 -3.83 -10.62
C LEU A 1 3.51 -4.06 -9.30
N ASP A 2 4.80 -3.82 -9.28
CA ASP A 2 5.57 -3.76 -8.04
C ASP A 2 5.66 -2.30 -7.61
N LEU A 3 5.07 -1.99 -6.45
CA LEU A 3 4.99 -0.65 -5.90
C LEU A 3 5.56 -0.67 -4.47
N PRO A 4 6.90 -0.65 -4.32
CA PRO A 4 7.54 -0.86 -3.02
C PRO A 4 7.17 0.16 -1.96
N TRP A 5 6.68 1.32 -2.38
CA TRP A 5 6.16 2.37 -1.51
C TRP A 5 4.84 2.86 -2.08
N LEU A 6 3.78 2.82 -1.26
CA LEU A 6 2.44 3.21 -1.68
C LEU A 6 2.20 4.71 -1.47
N PRO A 7 1.98 5.48 -2.56
CA PRO A 7 1.59 6.89 -2.44
C PRO A 7 0.31 7.06 -1.62
N TRP A 8 0.30 8.10 -0.79
CA TRP A 8 -0.86 8.50 0.01
C TRP A 8 -1.32 7.47 1.05
N ALA A 9 -0.53 6.45 1.37
CA ALA A 9 -0.90 5.38 2.30
C ALA A 9 -1.37 5.86 3.69
N ARG A 10 -0.92 7.03 4.15
CA ARG A 10 -1.30 7.62 5.45
C ARG A 10 -2.52 8.55 5.39
N GLN A 11 -2.99 8.88 4.19
CA GLN A 11 -4.23 9.62 3.96
C GLN A 11 -5.34 8.64 3.55
N ASP A 12 -5.56 7.69 4.45
CA ASP A 12 -6.42 6.52 4.30
C ASP A 12 -7.82 6.67 4.94
N ARG A 13 -8.12 7.89 5.39
CA ARG A 13 -9.40 8.28 5.99
C ARG A 13 -9.52 9.80 5.97
N HIS A 14 -10.73 10.28 6.24
CA HIS A 14 -10.97 11.69 6.54
C HIS A 14 -10.56 11.97 7.99
N MET A 15 -9.53 12.79 8.18
CA MET A 15 -9.04 13.26 9.49
C MET A 15 -9.77 14.51 9.94
N VAL A 16 -10.10 15.40 9.00
CA VAL A 16 -10.77 16.68 9.27
C VAL A 16 -11.80 17.01 8.19
N SER A 17 -12.76 17.88 8.50
CA SER A 17 -13.73 18.33 7.52
C SER A 17 -13.04 19.02 6.34
N GLY A 18 -13.40 18.61 5.12
CA GLY A 18 -12.86 19.17 3.88
C GLY A 18 -11.55 18.56 3.40
N ASP A 19 -10.95 17.61 4.12
CA ASP A 19 -9.82 16.86 3.59
C ASP A 19 -10.23 15.81 2.54
N SER A 20 -9.23 15.30 1.83
CA SER A 20 -9.42 14.25 0.84
C SER A 20 -8.97 12.90 1.37
N PHE A 21 -9.74 11.84 1.09
CA PHE A 21 -9.27 10.47 1.18
C PHE A 21 -8.37 10.15 -0.02
N ALA A 22 -7.15 10.68 -0.01
CA ALA A 22 -6.23 10.65 -1.16
C ALA A 22 -5.84 9.22 -1.57
N LEU A 23 -5.70 8.29 -0.62
CA LEU A 23 -5.45 6.88 -0.94
C LEU A 23 -6.54 6.28 -1.83
N LYS A 24 -7.82 6.60 -1.57
CA LYS A 24 -8.95 6.12 -2.39
C LYS A 24 -8.94 6.72 -3.78
N VAL A 25 -8.55 7.99 -3.91
CA VAL A 25 -8.41 8.67 -5.22
C VAL A 25 -7.25 8.08 -6.03
N PHE A 26 -6.13 7.80 -5.39
CA PHE A 26 -4.99 7.15 -6.04
C PHE A 26 -5.33 5.71 -6.44
N ALA A 27 -5.99 4.95 -5.55
CA ALA A 27 -6.42 3.60 -5.83
C ALA A 27 -7.40 3.52 -7.01
N SER A 28 -8.33 4.48 -7.14
CA SER A 28 -9.25 4.48 -8.28
C SER A 28 -8.52 4.64 -9.62
N GLN A 29 -7.51 5.52 -9.68
CA GLN A 29 -6.65 5.67 -10.86
C GLN A 29 -5.88 4.37 -11.13
N LEU A 30 -5.32 3.76 -10.08
CA LEU A 30 -4.57 2.51 -10.20
C LEU A 30 -5.44 1.36 -10.73
N ASN A 31 -6.67 1.23 -10.24
CA ASN A 31 -7.61 0.17 -10.61
C ASN A 31 -8.09 0.32 -12.08
N THR A 32 -7.98 1.50 -12.70
CA THR A 32 -8.25 1.67 -14.14
C THR A 32 -7.23 0.97 -15.03
N LEU A 33 -6.02 0.75 -14.51
CA LEU A 33 -4.91 0.14 -15.26
C LEU A 33 -4.96 -1.39 -15.27
N LYS A 34 -5.87 -2.00 -14.49
CA LYS A 34 -6.19 -3.45 -14.50
C LYS A 34 -4.96 -4.35 -14.39
N PHE A 35 -4.08 -4.05 -13.43
CA PHE A 35 -2.96 -4.94 -13.12
C PHE A 35 -3.44 -6.28 -12.54
N ASP A 36 -2.78 -7.37 -12.92
CA ASP A 36 -3.06 -8.71 -12.38
C ASP A 36 -2.78 -8.81 -10.88
N LYS A 37 -1.75 -8.09 -10.42
CA LYS A 37 -1.36 -7.94 -9.01
C LYS A 37 -0.75 -6.57 -8.75
N VAL A 38 -0.96 -6.03 -7.56
CA VAL A 38 -0.28 -4.85 -7.03
C VAL A 38 0.45 -5.24 -5.76
N ASN A 39 1.77 -5.44 -5.83
CA ASN A 39 2.59 -5.84 -4.70
C ASN A 39 3.12 -4.59 -3.97
N VAL A 40 2.85 -4.46 -2.67
CA VAL A 40 3.28 -3.32 -1.84
C VAL A 40 4.00 -3.81 -0.60
N LEU A 41 5.16 -3.22 -0.32
CA LEU A 41 5.90 -3.51 0.91
C LEU A 41 5.28 -2.72 2.07
N ASP A 42 4.93 -3.45 3.12
CA ASP A 42 4.52 -2.94 4.43
C ASP A 42 3.56 -1.73 4.36
N PRO A 43 2.34 -1.91 3.79
CA PRO A 43 1.39 -0.81 3.67
C PRO A 43 0.99 -0.28 5.05
N HIS A 44 0.77 1.04 5.13
CA HIS A 44 0.47 1.72 6.39
C HIS A 44 -0.70 1.12 7.19
N SER A 45 -1.73 0.64 6.50
CA SER A 45 -2.94 0.06 7.07
C SER A 45 -3.66 -0.84 6.06
N ASP A 46 -4.61 -1.63 6.54
CA ASP A 46 -5.46 -2.51 5.72
C ASP A 46 -6.38 -1.72 4.75
N ALA A 47 -6.51 -0.41 4.91
CA ALA A 47 -7.28 0.43 4.01
C ALA A 47 -6.76 0.37 2.56
N ALA A 48 -5.46 0.12 2.37
CA ALA A 48 -4.87 -0.09 1.04
C ALA A 48 -5.45 -1.34 0.36
N ALA A 49 -5.54 -2.46 1.09
CA ALA A 49 -6.10 -3.70 0.58
C ALA A 49 -7.60 -3.58 0.28
N ALA A 50 -8.32 -2.72 1.01
CA ALA A 50 -9.73 -2.44 0.75
C ALA A 50 -9.95 -1.51 -0.46
N ALA A 51 -8.98 -0.66 -0.81
CA ALA A 51 -9.12 0.34 -1.87
C ALA A 51 -8.57 -0.11 -3.24
N ILE A 52 -7.54 -0.95 -3.26
CA ILE A 52 -6.78 -1.33 -4.47
C ILE A 52 -7.17 -2.74 -4.93
N ASP A 53 -7.48 -2.89 -6.22
CA ASP A 53 -7.80 -4.18 -6.83
C ASP A 53 -6.54 -5.06 -6.91
N ASN A 54 -6.70 -6.37 -6.68
CA ASN A 54 -5.61 -7.36 -6.75
C ASN A 54 -4.38 -7.03 -5.88
N PHE A 55 -4.63 -6.41 -4.72
CA PHE A 55 -3.60 -5.98 -3.80
C PHE A 55 -2.92 -7.14 -3.07
N VAL A 56 -1.59 -7.08 -2.97
CA VAL A 56 -0.76 -8.03 -2.23
C VAL A 56 0.12 -7.24 -1.27
N ALA A 57 -0.19 -7.32 0.02
CA ALA A 57 0.67 -6.80 1.08
C ALA A 57 1.86 -7.75 1.29
N ILE A 58 3.07 -7.22 1.18
CA ILE A 58 4.29 -7.92 1.58
C ILE A 58 4.64 -7.39 2.98
N PRO A 59 4.48 -8.21 4.04
CA PRO A 59 4.58 -7.72 5.40
C PRO A 59 6.04 -7.43 5.79
N GLN A 60 6.22 -6.58 6.80
CA GLN A 60 7.54 -6.09 7.22
C GLN A 60 8.53 -7.22 7.50
N GLU A 61 8.10 -8.32 8.12
CA GLU A 61 8.98 -9.47 8.41
C GLU A 61 9.60 -10.07 7.14
N VAL A 62 8.85 -10.13 6.03
CA VAL A 62 9.37 -10.63 4.75
C VAL A 62 10.41 -9.66 4.18
N CYS A 63 10.16 -8.34 4.32
CA CYS A 63 11.11 -7.30 3.92
C CYS A 63 12.41 -7.37 4.74
N LEU A 64 12.32 -7.59 6.05
CA LEU A 64 13.47 -7.66 6.96
C LEU A 64 14.39 -8.84 6.63
N MET A 65 13.83 -9.97 6.22
CA MET A 65 14.63 -11.15 5.81
C MET A 65 15.54 -10.87 4.61
N GLN A 66 15.27 -9.84 3.81
CA GLN A 66 16.12 -9.42 2.70
C GLN A 66 17.34 -8.59 3.14
N SER A 67 17.35 -8.10 4.39
CA SER A 67 18.47 -7.33 4.93
C SER A 67 19.49 -8.25 5.60
N ALA A 68 20.74 -8.22 5.12
CA ALA A 68 21.83 -9.00 5.72
C ALA A 68 22.11 -8.63 7.19
N SER A 69 21.82 -7.39 7.59
CA SER A 69 22.01 -6.92 8.96
C SER A 69 20.81 -7.20 9.88
N LEU A 70 19.59 -7.26 9.33
CA LEU A 70 18.36 -7.39 10.12
C LEU A 70 17.77 -8.80 10.12
N SER A 71 18.16 -9.67 9.18
CA SER A 71 17.66 -11.06 9.05
C SER A 71 18.00 -12.01 10.20
N ARG A 72 18.75 -11.55 11.21
CA ARG A 72 19.18 -12.32 12.38
C ARG A 72 18.63 -11.78 13.71
N LEU A 73 17.84 -10.70 13.65
CA LEU A 73 17.12 -10.14 14.79
C LEU A 73 15.78 -10.86 14.95
#